data_AF-A0A4R4QZ48-F1
#
_entry.id   AF-A0A4R4QZ48-F1
#
_cell.length_a   1.000
_cell.length_b   1.000
_cell.length_c   1.000
_cell.angle_alpha   90.00
_cell.angle_beta   90.00
_cell.angle_gamma   90.00
#
_symmetry.space_group_name_H-M   'P 1'
#
loop_
_entity.id
_entity.type
_entity.pdbx_description
1 polymer ?
#
loop_
_entity_poly.entity_id
_entity_poly.type
_entity_poly.pdbx_seq_one_letter_code
_entity_poly.pdbx_strand_id
1 'polypeptide(L)'
;MNQGDDPQQTYREFTDAVNMKPGELSAWLETDESKQVGWHKGGRSGGGESVGHESGRRIIDLLRRKRDQLSDADYRHMRKVVGYVRRHMAQRPSGDVSRTRWRYSLMNWGHDPVKAPLPPPGGPSRKALERRGAPPEERRGPRR
;
A
#
# COMPACT_ATOMS: atom_id res chain seq x y z
N MET A 1 21.93 10.15 10.74
CA MET A 1 20.95 10.37 9.65
C MET A 1 19.98 9.20 9.70
N ASN A 2 18.73 9.44 10.09
CA ASN A 2 17.72 8.40 10.24
C ASN A 2 17.29 7.95 8.82
N GLN A 3 17.43 6.67 8.49
CA GLN A 3 17.09 6.16 7.14
C GLN A 3 15.62 6.45 6.75
N GLY A 4 14.76 6.75 7.72
CA GLY A 4 13.38 7.19 7.48
C GLY A 4 13.23 8.58 6.86
N ASP A 5 14.26 9.43 6.86
CA ASP A 5 14.12 10.82 6.39
C ASP A 5 14.46 11.01 4.90
N ASP A 6 15.08 10.03 4.23
CA ASP A 6 15.35 10.11 2.79
C ASP A 6 14.04 10.03 1.97
N PRO A 7 13.69 11.08 1.20
CA PRO A 7 12.51 11.06 0.33
C PRO A 7 12.55 9.94 -0.72
N GLN A 8 13.73 9.57 -1.22
CA GLN A 8 13.86 8.53 -2.23
C GLN A 8 13.59 7.13 -1.65
N GLN A 9 14.18 6.81 -0.50
CA GLN A 9 13.86 5.60 0.24
C GLN A 9 12.37 5.56 0.64
N THR A 10 11.83 6.66 1.15
CA THR A 10 10.41 6.76 1.55
C THR A 10 9.49 6.45 0.37
N TYR A 11 9.73 7.08 -0.78
CA TYR A 11 8.92 6.86 -1.98
C TYR A 11 8.98 5.40 -2.44
N ARG A 12 10.19 4.83 -2.47
CA ARG A 12 10.38 3.43 -2.84
C ARG A 12 9.62 2.49 -1.91
N GLU A 13 9.81 2.62 -0.60
CA GLU A 13 9.12 1.78 0.39
C GLU A 13 7.61 1.95 0.32
N PHE A 14 7.12 3.16 0.03
CA PHE A 14 5.70 3.40 -0.20
C PHE A 14 5.17 2.65 -1.43
N THR A 15 5.90 2.68 -2.56
CA THR A 15 5.51 1.91 -3.76
C THR A 15 5.64 0.40 -3.59
N ASP A 16 6.49 -0.06 -2.67
CA ASP A 16 6.54 -1.46 -2.26
C ASP A 16 5.39 -1.80 -1.30
N ALA A 17 4.98 -0.89 -0.42
CA ALA A 17 3.86 -1.10 0.50
C ALA A 17 2.50 -1.07 -0.21
N VAL A 18 2.25 -0.09 -1.07
CA VAL A 18 0.97 0.07 -1.78
C VAL A 18 0.99 -0.77 -3.05
N ASN A 19 0.12 -1.77 -3.14
CA ASN A 19 0.05 -2.70 -4.27
C ASN A 19 -1.31 -2.69 -5.00
N MET A 20 -2.27 -1.89 -4.53
CA MET A 20 -3.53 -1.63 -5.20
C MET A 20 -3.40 -0.42 -6.14
N LYS A 21 -3.96 -0.52 -7.34
CA LYS A 21 -3.98 0.61 -8.29
C LYS A 21 -4.96 1.70 -7.82
N PRO A 22 -4.83 2.97 -8.25
CA PRO A 22 -5.74 4.04 -7.86
C PRO A 22 -7.22 3.71 -8.09
N GLY A 23 -7.58 3.13 -9.24
CA GLY A 23 -8.96 2.74 -9.55
C GLY A 23 -9.46 1.58 -8.70
N GLU A 24 -8.59 0.60 -8.41
CA GLU A 24 -8.90 -0.55 -7.55
C GLU A 24 -9.13 -0.11 -6.10
N LEU A 25 -8.26 0.75 -5.58
CA LEU A 25 -8.42 1.32 -4.24
C LEU A 25 -9.65 2.23 -4.17
N SER A 26 -9.93 3.02 -5.21
CA SER A 26 -11.14 3.86 -5.26
C SER A 26 -12.41 3.02 -5.16
N ALA A 27 -12.53 1.98 -6.00
CA ALA A 27 -13.69 1.08 -5.98
C ALA A 27 -13.82 0.35 -4.65
N TRP A 28 -12.70 -0.07 -4.05
CA TRP A 28 -12.69 -0.67 -2.72
C TRP A 28 -13.23 0.30 -1.66
N LEU A 29 -12.79 1.56 -1.67
CA LEU A 29 -13.22 2.54 -0.68
C LEU A 29 -14.73 2.84 -0.73
N GLU A 30 -15.38 2.65 -1.87
CA GLU A 30 -16.83 2.83 -2.00
C GLU A 30 -17.65 1.71 -1.33
N THR A 31 -17.04 0.58 -1.01
CA THR A 31 -17.72 -0.57 -0.37
C THR A 31 -18.10 -0.31 1.09
N ASP A 32 -19.11 -1.02 1.57
CA ASP A 32 -19.52 -0.92 2.97
C ASP A 32 -18.51 -1.58 3.91
N GLU A 33 -17.85 -2.65 3.46
CA GLU A 33 -16.76 -3.30 4.18
C GLU A 33 -15.62 -2.32 4.48
N SER A 34 -15.23 -1.51 3.49
CA SER A 34 -14.22 -0.47 3.65
C SER A 34 -14.64 0.58 4.69
N LYS A 35 -15.89 1.05 4.64
CA LYS A 35 -16.41 2.08 5.55
C LYS A 35 -16.54 1.59 7.00
N GLN A 36 -16.76 0.30 7.19
CA GLN A 36 -16.97 -0.32 8.51
C GLN A 36 -15.68 -0.76 9.22
N VAL A 37 -14.51 -0.63 8.59
CA VAL A 37 -13.22 -1.03 9.16
C VAL A 37 -12.31 0.17 9.44
N GLY A 38 -11.46 -0.01 10.45
CA GLY A 38 -10.49 0.99 10.90
C GLY A 38 -10.83 1.62 12.23
N TRP A 39 -9.98 2.56 12.64
CA TRP A 39 -10.12 3.31 13.88
C TRP A 39 -10.80 4.65 13.60
N HIS A 40 -11.81 4.98 14.39
CA HIS A 40 -12.51 6.27 14.35
C HIS A 40 -11.98 7.17 15.47
N LYS A 41 -11.67 8.43 15.16
CA LYS A 41 -11.38 9.44 16.19
C LYS A 41 -12.63 9.61 17.07
N GLY A 42 -12.57 9.15 18.31
CA GLY A 42 -13.67 9.31 19.28
C GLY A 42 -14.31 8.03 19.81
N GLY A 43 -13.82 6.83 19.43
CA GLY A 43 -14.29 5.58 20.04
C GLY A 43 -15.72 5.19 19.64
N ARG A 44 -15.83 4.50 18.51
CA ARG A 44 -16.99 3.68 18.06
C ARG A 44 -18.41 4.29 17.97
N SER A 45 -18.66 5.56 18.30
CA SER A 45 -20.05 6.09 18.30
C SER A 45 -20.28 7.43 17.58
N GLY A 46 -19.39 7.85 16.68
CA GLY A 46 -19.66 9.00 15.81
C GLY A 46 -19.53 8.54 14.36
N GLY A 47 -20.56 8.71 13.54
CA GLY A 47 -20.63 8.32 12.12
C GLY A 47 -19.67 9.07 11.19
N GLY A 48 -18.46 9.35 11.65
CA GLY A 48 -17.35 9.90 10.89
C GLY A 48 -16.49 8.80 10.29
N GLU A 49 -15.80 9.15 9.21
CA GLU A 49 -14.89 8.28 8.48
C GLU A 49 -13.75 7.72 9.36
N SER A 50 -13.34 6.48 9.10
CA SER A 50 -12.19 5.89 9.79
C SER A 50 -10.86 6.48 9.27
N VAL A 51 -9.84 6.54 10.14
CA VAL A 51 -8.50 7.03 9.77
C VAL A 51 -7.90 6.25 8.60
N GLY A 52 -8.22 4.97 8.48
CA GLY A 52 -7.77 4.15 7.37
C GLY A 52 -8.46 4.52 6.06
N HIS A 53 -9.77 4.73 6.10
CA HIS A 53 -10.54 5.14 4.93
C HIS A 53 -10.10 6.52 4.41
N GLU A 54 -9.87 7.47 5.32
CA GLU A 54 -9.33 8.80 4.98
C GLU A 54 -7.93 8.68 4.35
N SER A 55 -7.09 7.80 4.92
CA SER A 55 -5.76 7.52 4.38
C SER A 55 -5.83 6.93 2.98
N GLY A 56 -6.80 6.05 2.70
CA GLY A 56 -7.01 5.45 1.38
C GLY A 56 -7.25 6.50 0.30
N ARG A 57 -8.12 7.49 0.57
CA ARG A 57 -8.33 8.60 -0.38
C ARG A 57 -7.06 9.40 -0.63
N ARG A 58 -6.32 9.70 0.43
CA ARG A 58 -5.04 10.40 0.28
C ARG A 58 -4.01 9.60 -0.50
N ILE A 59 -3.98 8.27 -0.35
CA ILE A 59 -3.11 7.39 -1.14
C ILE A 59 -3.47 7.47 -2.63
N ILE A 60 -4.77 7.50 -2.99
CA ILE A 60 -5.21 7.67 -4.38
C ILE A 60 -4.63 8.97 -4.98
N ASP A 61 -4.70 10.08 -4.24
CA ASP A 61 -4.15 11.36 -4.68
C ASP A 61 -2.63 11.29 -4.87
N LEU A 62 -1.93 10.66 -3.93
CA LEU A 62 -0.47 10.49 -4.00
C LEU A 62 -0.04 9.63 -5.19
N LEU A 63 -0.79 8.56 -5.50
CA LEU A 63 -0.50 7.69 -6.64
C LEU A 63 -0.74 8.38 -8.00
N ARG A 64 -1.54 9.45 -8.03
CA ARG A 64 -1.81 10.26 -9.24
C ARG A 64 -0.81 11.42 -9.43
N ARG A 65 -0.11 11.82 -8.38
CA ARG A 65 0.88 12.91 -8.43
C ARG A 65 2.20 12.46 -9.06
N LYS A 66 2.87 13.39 -9.74
CA LYS A 66 4.25 13.19 -10.17
C LYS A 66 5.21 13.36 -8.99
N ARG A 67 6.39 12.74 -9.07
CA ARG A 67 7.35 12.72 -7.95
C ARG A 67 7.92 14.11 -7.61
N ASP A 68 8.04 14.99 -8.60
CA ASP A 68 8.45 16.39 -8.47
C ASP A 68 7.38 17.30 -7.83
N GLN A 69 6.13 16.82 -7.73
CA GLN A 69 5.01 17.52 -7.10
C GLN A 69 4.78 17.10 -5.64
N LEU A 70 5.60 16.19 -5.11
CA LEU A 70 5.44 15.68 -3.74
C LEU A 70 6.02 16.66 -2.72
N SER A 71 5.18 17.04 -1.75
CA SER A 71 5.57 17.88 -0.62
C SER A 71 6.14 17.06 0.54
N ASP A 72 6.80 17.71 1.49
CA ASP A 72 7.23 17.06 2.75
C ASP A 72 6.05 16.44 3.52
N ALA A 73 4.86 17.06 3.44
CA ALA A 73 3.66 16.51 4.04
C ALA A 73 3.23 15.18 3.39
N ASP A 74 3.50 15.02 2.09
CA ASP A 74 3.24 13.80 1.35
C ASP A 74 4.21 12.71 1.75
N TYR A 75 5.51 13.02 1.83
CA TYR A 75 6.51 12.06 2.34
C TYR A 75 6.23 11.64 3.79
N ARG A 76 5.80 12.56 4.66
CA ARG A 76 5.34 12.19 6.02
C ARG A 76 4.16 11.22 6.00
N HIS A 77 3.20 11.42 5.10
CA HIS A 77 2.07 10.51 4.96
C HIS A 77 2.51 9.14 4.40
N MET A 78 3.39 9.12 3.41
CA MET A 78 3.97 7.89 2.86
C MET A 78 4.64 7.05 3.96
N ARG A 79 5.45 7.67 4.84
CA ARG A 79 6.04 6.97 5.99
C ARG A 79 5.00 6.39 6.94
N LYS A 80 3.91 7.14 7.19
CA LYS A 80 2.78 6.66 8.01
C LYS A 80 2.15 5.41 7.39
N VAL A 81 1.93 5.42 6.07
CA VAL A 81 1.38 4.29 5.31
C VAL A 81 2.31 3.07 5.40
N VAL A 82 3.59 3.24 5.08
CA VAL A 82 4.61 2.18 5.15
C VAL A 82 4.65 1.57 6.55
N GLY A 83 4.73 2.41 7.58
CA GLY A 83 4.76 1.97 8.97
C GLY A 83 3.50 1.19 9.36
N TYR A 84 2.32 1.68 8.96
CA TYR A 84 1.05 0.99 9.24
C TYR A 84 1.00 -0.39 8.56
N VAL A 85 1.25 -0.45 7.26
CA VAL A 85 1.21 -1.69 6.46
C VAL A 85 2.17 -2.73 7.03
N ARG A 86 3.43 -2.35 7.32
CA ARG A 86 4.42 -3.26 7.90
C ARG A 86 3.98 -3.82 9.25
N ARG A 87 3.53 -2.97 10.17
CA ARG A 87 3.08 -3.41 11.50
C ARG A 87 1.84 -4.30 11.42
N HIS A 88 0.86 -3.97 10.59
CA HIS A 88 -0.35 -4.79 10.43
C HIS A 88 -0.06 -6.11 9.71
N MET A 89 0.86 -6.13 8.74
CA MET A 89 1.32 -7.37 8.11
C MET A 89 2.02 -8.31 9.09
N ALA A 90 2.78 -7.79 10.05
CA ALA A 90 3.39 -8.58 11.12
C ALA A 90 2.36 -9.20 12.08
N GLN A 91 1.13 -8.65 12.13
CA GLN A 91 0.02 -9.14 12.95
C GLN A 91 -0.94 -10.03 12.15
N ARG A 92 -0.46 -10.68 11.09
CA ARG A 92 -1.29 -11.52 10.22
C ARG A 92 -1.96 -12.65 11.03
N PRO A 93 -3.30 -12.77 11.00
CA PRO A 93 -4.01 -13.90 11.62
C PRO A 93 -3.64 -15.23 10.95
N SER A 94 -3.76 -16.32 11.71
CA SER A 94 -3.70 -17.67 11.13
C SER A 94 -4.96 -17.97 10.31
N GLY A 95 -4.85 -18.92 9.38
CA GLY A 95 -5.97 -19.37 8.53
C GLY A 95 -6.21 -18.52 7.29
N ASP A 96 -7.41 -18.64 6.72
CA ASP A 96 -7.82 -17.86 5.55
C ASP A 96 -8.12 -16.41 5.93
N VAL A 97 -7.38 -15.49 5.33
CA VAL A 97 -7.50 -14.05 5.55
C VAL A 97 -8.33 -13.34 4.48
N SER A 98 -8.85 -14.08 3.49
CA SER A 98 -9.49 -13.54 2.29
C SER A 98 -10.65 -12.57 2.60
N ARG A 99 -11.45 -12.84 3.63
CA ARG A 99 -12.62 -12.02 4.00
C ARG A 99 -12.59 -11.62 5.47
N THR A 100 -11.52 -10.93 5.85
CA THR A 100 -11.28 -10.55 7.24
C THR A 100 -11.16 -9.04 7.41
N ARG A 101 -11.58 -8.54 8.59
CA ARG A 101 -11.36 -7.12 8.97
C ARG A 101 -9.89 -6.73 8.91
N TRP A 102 -8.97 -7.67 9.15
CA TRP A 102 -7.53 -7.46 9.01
C TRP A 102 -7.15 -7.11 7.56
N ARG A 103 -7.57 -7.93 6.59
CA ARG A 103 -7.32 -7.67 5.16
C ARG A 103 -7.98 -6.36 4.73
N TYR A 104 -9.24 -6.17 5.09
CA TYR A 104 -10.01 -4.98 4.70
C TYR A 104 -9.36 -3.69 5.25
N SER A 105 -8.84 -3.74 6.47
CA SER A 105 -8.09 -2.62 7.04
C SER A 105 -6.79 -2.37 6.28
N LEU A 106 -6.06 -3.39 5.82
CA LEU A 106 -4.89 -3.20 4.96
C LEU A 106 -5.26 -2.62 3.60
N MET A 107 -6.38 -3.04 3.02
CA MET A 107 -6.88 -2.54 1.74
C MET A 107 -7.27 -1.06 1.82
N ASN A 108 -7.83 -0.59 2.93
CA ASN A 108 -8.03 0.85 3.16
C ASN A 108 -6.71 1.65 3.11
N TRP A 109 -5.58 1.00 3.37
CA TRP A 109 -4.23 1.57 3.28
C TRP A 109 -3.52 1.22 1.96
N GLY A 110 -4.27 0.76 0.95
CA GLY A 110 -3.76 0.47 -0.39
C GLY A 110 -2.92 -0.81 -0.51
N HIS A 111 -2.92 -1.67 0.52
CA HIS A 111 -2.23 -2.95 0.51
C HIS A 111 -3.22 -4.11 0.53
N ASP A 112 -3.21 -4.93 -0.51
CA ASP A 112 -3.89 -6.22 -0.53
C ASP A 112 -2.89 -7.37 -0.25
N PRO A 113 -2.95 -7.99 0.95
CA PRO A 113 -2.03 -9.05 1.37
C PRO A 113 -2.18 -10.37 0.63
N VAL A 114 -3.22 -10.56 -0.20
CA VAL A 114 -3.36 -11.75 -1.06
C VAL A 114 -2.89 -11.53 -2.49
N LYS A 115 -2.53 -10.30 -2.86
CA LYS A 115 -2.10 -9.93 -4.22
C LYS A 115 -0.62 -10.16 -4.45
N ALA A 116 0.22 -9.76 -3.48
CA ALA A 116 1.67 -9.91 -3.57
C ALA A 116 2.30 -9.81 -2.16
N PRO A 117 3.44 -10.47 -1.92
CA PRO A 117 4.17 -10.30 -0.67
C PRO A 117 4.70 -8.86 -0.53
N LEU A 118 4.89 -8.44 0.73
CA LEU A 118 5.56 -7.19 1.08
C LEU A 118 7.08 -7.45 1.15
N PRO A 119 7.92 -6.77 0.35
CA PRO A 119 9.37 -6.94 0.43
C PRO A 119 9.94 -6.53 1.80
N PRO A 120 11.01 -7.17 2.27
CA PRO A 120 11.69 -6.76 3.50
C PRO A 120 12.27 -5.34 3.34
N PRO A 121 12.39 -4.57 4.44
CA PRO A 121 13.01 -3.26 4.38
C PRO A 121 14.46 -3.38 3.91
N GLY A 122 14.89 -2.47 3.02
CA GLY A 122 16.23 -2.50 2.42
C GLY A 122 16.46 -3.56 1.35
N GLY A 123 15.64 -4.63 1.27
CA GLY A 123 15.76 -5.69 0.26
C GLY A 123 15.23 -5.30 -1.13
N PRO A 124 15.40 -6.13 -2.17
CA PRO A 124 14.98 -5.79 -3.54
C PRO A 124 13.52 -5.34 -3.63
N SER A 125 13.23 -4.32 -4.45
CA SER A 125 11.85 -3.84 -4.65
C SER A 125 10.95 -4.93 -5.25
N ARG A 126 9.62 -4.79 -5.11
CA ARG A 126 8.66 -5.77 -5.67
C ARG A 126 8.90 -5.99 -7.17
N LYS A 127 9.06 -4.90 -7.93
CA LYS A 127 9.36 -4.97 -9.38
C LYS A 127 10.66 -5.72 -9.68
N ALA A 128 11.66 -5.63 -8.80
CA ALA A 128 12.91 -6.36 -8.98
C ALA A 128 12.74 -7.87 -8.72
N LEU A 129 11.88 -8.25 -7.77
CA LEU A 129 11.53 -9.65 -7.51
C LEU A 129 10.73 -10.25 -8.68
N GLU A 130 9.74 -9.52 -9.20
CA GLU A 130 8.94 -9.93 -10.37
C GLU A 130 9.82 -10.19 -11.60
N ARG A 131 10.79 -9.29 -11.89
CA ARG A 131 11.73 -9.48 -13.01
C ARG A 131 12.67 -10.67 -12.84
N ARG A 132 13.04 -11.04 -11.61
CA ARG A 132 13.91 -12.19 -11.34
C ARG A 132 13.17 -13.51 -11.43
N GLY A 133 11.85 -13.51 -11.19
CA GLY A 133 10.99 -14.69 -11.35
C GLY A 133 10.43 -14.87 -12.76
N ALA A 134 10.47 -13.84 -13.60
CA ALA A 134 10.08 -13.92 -15.01
C ALA A 134 11.16 -14.65 -15.82
N PRO A 135 10.83 -15.66 -16.64
CA PRO A 135 11.74 -16.20 -17.63
C PRO A 135 12.21 -15.05 -18.55
N PRO A 136 13.48 -15.02 -18.99
CA PRO A 136 13.93 -13.99 -19.91
C PRO A 136 13.08 -14.03 -21.18
N GLU A 137 12.58 -12.86 -21.60
CA GLU A 137 11.91 -12.71 -22.90
C GLU A 137 12.91 -13.15 -23.98
N GLU A 138 12.61 -14.29 -24.61
CA GLU A 138 13.39 -14.81 -25.71
C GLU A 138 13.34 -13.77 -26.84
N ARG A 139 14.46 -13.06 -27.04
CA ARG A 139 14.61 -12.11 -28.13
C ARG A 139 14.36 -12.89 -29.42
N ARG A 140 13.17 -12.74 -30.00
CA ARG A 140 12.89 -13.17 -31.37
C ARG A 140 13.84 -12.41 -32.28
N GLY A 141 14.93 -13.07 -32.65
CA GLY A 141 15.81 -12.63 -33.73
C GLY A 141 15.01 -12.51 -35.02
N PRO A 142 15.42 -11.61 -35.94
CA PRO A 142 14.71 -11.41 -37.19
C PRO A 142 14.69 -12.73 -37.97
N ARG A 143 13.48 -13.20 -38.30
CA ARG A 143 13.30 -14.32 -39.22
C ARG A 143 13.83 -13.86 -40.59
N ARG A 144 14.86 -14.56 -41.07
CA ARG A 144 15.36 -14.45 -42.44
C ARG A 144 14.36 -15.06 -43.42
#